data_AF-A0A0B1S001-F1
#
_entry.id   AF-A0A0B1S001-F1
#
_cell.length_a   1.000
_cell.length_b   1.000
_cell.length_c   1.000
_cell.angle_alpha   90.00
_cell.angle_beta   90.00
_cell.angle_gamma   90.00
#
_symmetry.space_group_name_H-M   'P 1'
#
loop_
_entity.id
_entity.type
_entity.pdbx_description
1 polymer ?
#
loop_
_entity_poly.entity_id
_entity_poly.type
_entity_poly.pdbx_seq_one_letter_code
_entity_poly.pdbx_strand_id
1 'polypeptide(L)'
;MVLGGDFRQVLPIIERGRDCDMVDACMKNSHLWRSFRVHHLSLKMRARQSGPLWCDFLMSVGNGEAEQDDSGRVKLPSEMISGGDLIGEVFGEQLCHPDSLSERAILAPHNVDAYRINEEALN
;
A
#
# COMPACT_ATOMS: atom_id res chain seq x y z
N MET A 1 14.39 24.55 -0.32
CA MET A 1 13.65 23.38 -0.82
C MET A 1 12.90 22.75 0.33
N VAL A 2 11.64 22.38 0.14
CA VAL A 2 10.84 21.64 1.14
C VAL A 2 10.41 20.34 0.48
N LEU A 3 10.65 19.23 1.15
CA LEU A 3 10.34 17.90 0.65
C LEU A 3 9.29 17.28 1.56
N GLY A 4 8.32 16.59 0.96
CA GLY A 4 7.27 15.87 1.67
C GLY A 4 7.18 14.44 1.13
N GLY A 5 6.90 13.50 2.01
CA GLY A 5 6.79 12.09 1.67
C GLY A 5 6.65 11.23 2.93
N ASP A 6 6.50 9.93 2.73
CA ASP A 6 6.44 8.95 3.81
C ASP A 6 7.42 7.81 3.50
N PHE A 7 8.45 7.64 4.33
CA PHE A 7 9.47 6.61 4.14
C PHE A 7 8.98 5.18 4.42
N ARG A 8 7.71 5.03 4.77
CA ARG A 8 7.03 3.74 4.89
C ARG A 8 6.28 3.38 3.60
N GLN A 9 6.35 4.23 2.58
CA GLN A 9 5.90 3.92 1.21
C GLN A 9 6.96 3.10 0.47
N VAL A 10 6.60 2.67 -0.74
CA VAL A 10 7.44 1.84 -1.60
C VAL A 10 8.79 2.52 -1.89
N LEU A 11 9.86 1.73 -1.87
CA LEU A 11 11.22 2.20 -2.19
C LEU A 11 11.33 2.66 -3.65
N PRO A 12 12.33 3.49 -4.00
CA PRO A 12 12.62 3.81 -5.40
C PRO A 12 12.85 2.54 -6.21
N ILE A 13 12.21 2.44 -7.37
CA ILE A 13 12.42 1.33 -8.30
C ILE A 13 13.69 1.61 -9.11
N ILE A 14 14.66 0.71 -8.98
CA ILE A 14 15.86 0.70 -9.82
C ILE A 14 15.75 -0.49 -10.77
N GLU A 15 15.54 -0.21 -12.06
CA GLU A 15 15.43 -1.27 -13.06
C GLU A 15 16.68 -2.17 -13.05
N ARG A 16 16.48 -3.48 -12.88
CA ARG A 16 17.56 -4.48 -12.79
C ARG A 16 18.53 -4.24 -11.63
N GLY A 17 18.15 -3.42 -10.65
CA GLY A 17 18.90 -3.21 -9.41
C GLY A 17 18.66 -4.32 -8.39
N ARG A 18 19.55 -4.41 -7.42
CA ARG A 18 19.42 -5.25 -6.22
C ARG A 18 18.80 -4.45 -5.08
N ASP A 19 18.46 -5.14 -3.99
CA ASP A 19 17.88 -4.52 -2.79
C ASP A 19 18.75 -3.40 -2.22
N CYS A 20 20.08 -3.57 -2.23
CA CYS A 20 21.00 -2.52 -1.80
C CYS A 20 20.93 -1.27 -2.68
N ASP A 21 20.73 -1.43 -3.99
CA ASP A 21 20.70 -0.30 -4.92
C ASP A 21 19.43 0.55 -4.70
N MET A 22 18.30 -0.10 -4.38
CA MET A 22 17.05 0.58 -4.00
C MET A 22 17.18 1.34 -2.67
N VAL A 23 17.84 0.72 -1.69
CA VAL A 23 18.14 1.34 -0.40
C VAL A 23 19.08 2.54 -0.60
N ASP A 24 20.16 2.39 -1.36
CA ASP A 24 21.13 3.47 -1.62
C ASP A 24 20.51 4.65 -2.38
N ALA A 25 19.53 4.38 -3.24
CA ALA A 25 18.76 5.42 -3.93
C ALA A 25 17.81 6.20 -3.00
N CYS A 26 17.54 5.72 -1.79
CA CYS A 26 16.68 6.42 -0.84
C CYS A 26 17.32 7.73 -0.40
N MET A 27 16.51 8.79 -0.34
CA MET A 27 16.96 10.12 0.07
C MET A 27 17.67 10.17 1.42
N LYS A 28 17.27 9.32 2.38
CA LYS A 28 17.91 9.19 3.69
C LYS A 28 19.39 8.76 3.61
N ASN A 29 19.77 8.07 2.54
CA ASN A 29 21.15 7.61 2.29
C ASN A 29 21.98 8.63 1.50
N SER A 30 21.37 9.71 1.00
CA SER A 30 22.10 10.81 0.37
C SER A 30 22.93 11.57 1.40
N HIS A 31 24.15 11.98 1.01
CA HIS A 31 24.98 12.86 1.82
C HIS A 31 24.29 14.20 2.16
N LEU A 32 23.37 14.65 1.30
CA LEU A 32 22.58 15.86 1.51
C LEU A 32 21.60 15.75 2.67
N TRP A 33 21.17 14.53 3.04
CA TRP A 33 20.17 14.32 4.09
C TRP A 33 20.56 14.99 5.42
N ARG A 34 21.86 15.02 5.74
CA ARG A 34 22.41 15.67 6.94
C ARG A 34 22.16 17.19 7.00
N SER A 35 21.90 17.81 5.85
CA SER A 35 21.60 19.23 5.75
C SER A 35 20.10 19.54 5.89
N PHE A 36 19.23 18.52 5.92
CA PHE A 36 17.79 18.71 6.09
C PHE A 36 17.41 18.74 7.57
N ARG A 37 16.45 19.61 7.88
CA ARG A 37 15.71 19.56 9.14
C ARG A 37 14.46 18.70 8.95
N VAL A 38 14.35 17.62 9.72
CA VAL A 38 13.20 16.70 9.64
C VAL A 38 12.07 17.18 10.54
N HIS A 39 10.87 17.29 9.97
CA HIS A 39 9.64 17.58 10.69
C HIS A 39 8.66 16.41 10.49
N HIS A 40 8.10 15.90 11.58
CA HIS A 40 7.17 14.78 11.55
C HIS A 40 5.74 15.27 11.72
N LEU A 41 4.84 14.81 10.84
CA LEU A 41 3.41 15.02 11.00
C LEU A 41 2.83 13.84 11.79
N SER A 42 2.22 14.12 12.93
CA SER A 42 1.67 13.08 13.84
C SER A 42 0.16 12.84 13.65
N LEU A 43 -0.54 13.74 12.95
CA LEU A 43 -1.98 13.66 12.80
C LEU A 43 -2.38 12.81 11.59
N LYS A 44 -2.98 11.64 11.85
CA LYS A 44 -3.50 10.70 10.85
C LYS A 44 -4.85 11.18 10.28
N MET A 45 -4.86 12.18 9.40
CA MET A 45 -6.13 12.78 8.93
C MET A 45 -7.03 11.80 8.15
N ARG A 46 -6.48 10.97 7.26
CA ARG A 46 -7.25 10.05 6.39
C ARG A 46 -7.83 8.86 7.14
N ALA A 47 -7.04 8.24 8.02
CA ALA A 47 -7.44 7.03 8.73
C ALA A 47 -8.35 7.30 9.95
N ARG A 48 -8.48 8.57 10.38
CA ARG A 48 -9.25 8.95 11.57
C ARG A 48 -10.68 8.42 11.59
N GLN A 49 -11.33 8.33 10.42
CA GLN A 49 -12.71 7.83 10.31
C GLN A 49 -12.80 6.30 10.29
N SER A 50 -11.70 5.59 10.01
CA SER A 50 -11.64 4.13 9.93
C SER A 50 -11.53 3.44 11.30
N GLY A 51 -11.53 4.22 12.39
CA GLY A 51 -11.43 3.73 13.77
C GLY A 51 -9.98 3.55 14.27
N PRO A 52 -9.78 3.59 15.60
CA PRO A 52 -8.45 3.56 16.20
C PRO A 52 -7.71 2.24 15.96
N LEU A 53 -8.40 1.11 16.01
CA LEU A 53 -7.80 -0.22 15.81
C LEU A 53 -7.17 -0.35 14.41
N TRP A 54 -7.89 0.07 13.36
CA TRP A 54 -7.36 0.07 12.00
C TRP A 54 -6.19 1.05 11.83
N CYS A 55 -6.30 2.24 12.43
CA CYS A 55 -5.21 3.21 12.45
C CYS A 55 -3.93 2.68 13.08
N ASP A 56 -4.05 1.85 14.12
CA ASP A 56 -2.91 1.31 14.84
C ASP A 56 -2.33 0.10 14.12
N PHE A 57 -3.18 -0.74 13.54
CA PHE A 57 -2.76 -1.80 12.62
C PHE A 57 -1.94 -1.24 11.45
N LEU A 58 -2.46 -0.24 10.73
CA LEU A 58 -1.74 0.40 9.62
C LEU A 58 -0.38 0.99 10.03
N MET A 59 -0.28 1.54 11.25
CA MET A 59 1.00 2.03 11.75
C MET A 59 1.96 0.90 12.06
N SER A 60 1.49 -0.20 12.68
CA SER A 60 2.32 -1.36 12.95
C SER A 60 2.90 -1.95 11.66
N VAL A 61 2.12 -2.00 10.58
CA VAL A 61 2.60 -2.44 9.26
C VAL A 61 3.68 -1.49 8.75
N GLY A 62 3.42 -0.18 8.74
CA GLY A 62 4.39 0.81 8.26
C GLY A 62 5.68 0.87 9.08
N ASN A 63 5.64 0.51 10.36
CA ASN A 63 6.80 0.46 11.24
C ASN A 63 7.55 -0.88 11.18
N GLY A 64 6.99 -1.91 10.53
CA GLY A 64 7.55 -3.26 10.52
C GLY A 64 7.33 -4.04 11.83
N GLU A 65 6.33 -3.64 12.62
CA GLU A 65 5.98 -4.20 13.94
C GLU A 65 4.76 -5.13 13.89
N ALA A 66 4.06 -5.18 12.75
CA ALA A 66 2.90 -6.04 12.58
C ALA A 66 3.27 -7.52 12.73
N GLU A 67 2.36 -8.31 13.31
CA GLU A 67 2.53 -9.75 13.45
C GLU A 67 2.71 -10.40 12.08
N GLN A 68 3.65 -11.32 11.98
CA GLN A 68 3.96 -12.05 10.74
C GLN A 68 3.69 -13.54 10.92
N ASP A 69 3.34 -14.21 9.83
CA ASP A 69 3.30 -15.67 9.76
C ASP A 69 4.70 -16.28 9.65
N ASP A 70 4.77 -17.61 9.63
CA ASP A 70 6.05 -18.36 9.53
C ASP A 70 6.82 -18.08 8.22
N SER A 71 6.17 -17.45 7.24
CA SER A 71 6.76 -17.04 5.96
C SER A 71 7.15 -15.56 5.93
N GLY A 72 7.03 -14.84 7.04
CA GLY A 72 7.34 -13.41 7.15
C GLY A 72 6.28 -12.50 6.51
N ARG A 73 5.06 -12.99 6.26
CA ARG A 73 3.96 -12.18 5.71
C ARG A 73 3.15 -11.60 6.84
N VAL A 74 2.77 -10.32 6.71
CA VAL A 74 1.87 -9.65 7.66
C VAL A 74 0.58 -10.45 7.80
N LYS A 75 0.22 -10.81 9.03
CA LYS A 75 -1.06 -11.45 9.32
C LYS A 75 -2.18 -10.43 9.19
N LEU A 76 -3.11 -10.72 8.29
CA LEU A 76 -4.31 -9.92 8.10
C LEU A 76 -5.43 -10.44 9.02
N PRO A 77 -6.32 -9.57 9.52
CA PRO A 77 -7.56 -9.98 10.17
C PRO A 77 -8.39 -10.87 9.23
N SER A 78 -9.05 -11.90 9.78
CA SER A 78 -9.85 -12.86 9.00
C SER A 78 -10.94 -12.19 8.18
N GLU A 79 -11.49 -11.08 8.67
CA GLU A 79 -12.58 -10.33 8.05
C GLU A 79 -12.14 -9.59 6.78
N MET A 80 -10.82 -9.48 6.55
CA MET A 80 -10.23 -8.84 5.38
C MET A 80 -9.82 -9.83 4.29
N ILE A 81 -9.92 -11.13 4.57
CA ILE A 81 -9.54 -12.18 3.63
C ILE A 81 -10.74 -12.50 2.75
N SER A 82 -10.54 -12.40 1.43
CA SER A 82 -11.56 -12.73 0.44
C SER A 82 -11.93 -14.22 0.47
N GLY A 83 -13.19 -14.53 0.14
CA GLY A 83 -13.67 -15.89 -0.05
C GLY A 83 -13.25 -16.51 -1.39
N GLY A 84 -12.64 -15.73 -2.29
CA GLY A 84 -12.10 -16.18 -3.56
C GLY A 84 -12.69 -15.50 -4.81
N ASP A 85 -13.77 -14.73 -4.65
CA ASP A 85 -14.37 -13.92 -5.72
C ASP A 85 -14.20 -12.42 -5.43
N LEU A 86 -12.98 -11.92 -5.67
CA LEU A 86 -12.64 -10.52 -5.44
C LEU A 86 -13.47 -9.56 -6.30
N ILE A 87 -13.83 -9.96 -7.53
CA ILE A 87 -14.58 -9.10 -8.45
C ILE A 87 -16.01 -8.92 -7.93
N GLY A 88 -16.67 -10.01 -7.55
CA GLY A 88 -17.98 -9.96 -6.93
C GLY A 88 -17.98 -9.23 -5.58
N GLU A 89 -16.98 -9.48 -4.72
CA GLU A 89 -16.86 -8.86 -3.40
C GLU A 89 -16.60 -7.34 -3.47
N VAL A 90 -15.72 -6.90 -4.39
CA VAL A 90 -15.34 -5.50 -4.51
C VAL A 90 -16.32 -4.71 -5.36
N PHE A 91 -16.79 -5.24 -6.49
CA PHE A 91 -17.59 -4.49 -7.44
C PHE A 91 -19.04 -4.95 -7.59
N GLY A 92 -19.40 -6.19 -7.24
CA GLY A 92 -20.79 -6.67 -7.26
C GLY A 92 -21.59 -6.27 -8.52
N GLU A 93 -22.83 -5.82 -8.34
CA GLU A 93 -23.67 -5.28 -9.41
C GLU A 93 -23.23 -3.89 -9.92
N GLN A 94 -22.34 -3.23 -9.18
CA GLN A 94 -21.84 -1.89 -9.50
C GLN A 94 -20.93 -1.88 -10.74
N LEU A 95 -20.45 -3.04 -11.21
CA LEU A 95 -19.82 -3.19 -12.53
C LEU A 95 -20.70 -2.64 -13.66
N CYS A 96 -22.02 -2.72 -13.51
CA CYS A 96 -22.98 -2.21 -14.47
C CYS A 96 -23.23 -0.69 -14.35
N HIS A 97 -22.59 -0.01 -13.39
CA HIS A 97 -22.85 1.39 -13.03
C HIS A 97 -21.55 2.23 -13.04
N PRO A 98 -21.18 2.81 -14.21
CA PRO A 98 -19.90 3.50 -14.41
C PRO A 98 -19.58 4.58 -13.37
N ASP A 99 -20.59 5.31 -12.89
CA ASP A 99 -20.42 6.41 -11.93
C ASP A 99 -19.88 5.95 -10.57
N SER A 100 -20.18 4.70 -10.19
CA SER A 100 -19.79 4.13 -8.89
C SER A 100 -18.44 3.41 -8.89
N LEU A 101 -17.86 3.20 -10.08
CA LEU A 101 -16.59 2.46 -10.22
C LEU A 101 -15.39 3.24 -9.67
N SER A 102 -15.46 4.57 -9.67
CA SER A 102 -14.36 5.43 -9.22
C SER A 102 -14.02 5.30 -7.71
N GLU A 103 -14.94 4.74 -6.92
CA GLU A 103 -14.78 4.57 -5.47
C GLU A 103 -14.15 3.23 -5.08
N ARG A 104 -13.92 2.33 -6.05
CA ARG A 104 -13.52 0.94 -5.82
C ARG A 104 -12.35 0.56 -6.72
N ALA A 105 -11.45 -0.26 -6.20
CA ALA A 105 -10.31 -0.74 -6.97
C ALA A 105 -9.84 -2.10 -6.43
N ILE A 106 -9.42 -2.97 -7.35
CA ILE A 106 -8.61 -4.15 -7.02
C ILE A 106 -7.17 -3.79 -7.41
N LEU A 107 -6.24 -3.95 -6.47
CA LEU A 107 -4.83 -3.72 -6.68
C LEU A 107 -4.10 -5.06 -6.77
N ALA A 108 -3.18 -5.18 -7.73
CA ALA A 108 -2.35 -6.37 -7.87
C ALA A 108 -0.85 -5.98 -7.90
N PRO A 109 0.06 -6.82 -7.36
CA PRO A 109 1.49 -6.54 -7.37
C PRO A 109 2.10 -6.49 -8.78
N HIS A 110 1.56 -7.30 -9.71
CA HIS A 110 2.03 -7.37 -11.08
C HIS A 110 0.96 -6.93 -12.07
N ASN A 111 1.41 -6.26 -13.12
CA ASN A 111 0.52 -5.82 -14.21
C ASN A 111 -0.19 -7.00 -14.87
N VAL A 112 0.45 -8.17 -15.01
CA VAL A 112 -0.18 -9.36 -15.60
C VAL A 112 -1.43 -9.79 -14.84
N ASP A 113 -1.38 -9.74 -13.50
CA ASP A 113 -2.52 -10.07 -12.65
C ASP A 113 -3.59 -8.99 -12.73
N ALA A 114 -3.21 -7.71 -12.75
CA ALA A 114 -4.15 -6.62 -12.96
C ALA A 114 -4.87 -6.72 -14.30
N TYR A 115 -4.15 -7.03 -15.39
CA TYR A 115 -4.75 -7.27 -16.71
C TYR A 115 -5.70 -8.45 -16.70
N ARG A 116 -5.30 -9.58 -16.10
CA ARG A 116 -6.17 -10.75 -15.99
C ARG A 116 -7.47 -10.42 -15.25
N ILE A 117 -7.39 -9.74 -14.11
CA ILE A 117 -8.57 -9.34 -13.32
C ILE A 117 -9.45 -8.37 -14.12
N ASN A 118 -8.86 -7.42 -14.86
CA ASN A 118 -9.63 -6.50 -15.70
C ASN A 118 -10.38 -7.24 -16.81
N GLU A 119 -9.76 -8.20 -17.48
CA GLU A 119 -10.43 -9.02 -18.50
C GLU A 119 -11.54 -9.87 -17.89
N GLU A 120 -11.30 -10.49 -16.73
CA GLU A 120 -12.32 -11.26 -15.99
C GLU A 120 -13.51 -10.39 -15.58
N ALA A 121 -13.30 -9.12 -15.21
CA ALA A 121 -14.36 -8.21 -14.81
C ALA A 121 -15.19 -7.65 -15.98
N LEU A 122 -14.67 -7.71 -17.21
CA LEU A 122 -15.31 -7.18 -18.42
C LEU A 122 -16.08 -8.24 -19.23
N ASN A 123 -15.89 -9.53 -18.92
CA ASN A 123 -16.57 -10.65 -19.57
C ASN A 123 -17.84 -11.05 -18.81
#